data_AF-A0A0X3TEL2-F1
#
_entry.id   AF-A0A0X3TEL2-F1
#
_cell.length_a   1.000
_cell.length_b   1.000
_cell.length_c   1.000
_cell.angle_alpha   90.00
_cell.angle_beta   90.00
_cell.angle_gamma   90.00
#
_symmetry.space_group_name_H-M   'P 1'
#
loop_
_entity.id
_entity.type
_entity.pdbx_description
1 polymer ?
#
loop_
_entity_poly.entity_id
_entity_poly.type
_entity_poly.pdbx_seq_one_letter_code
_entity_poly.pdbx_strand_id
1 'polypeptide(L)'
;MKRWGRLAQAVCLALGLIASIGAQAKCVVVTGVATLDGKPEAFARQMAIRDALKQATMMSNVKISSNQRVENYQLKYDRTRFSSQSKVKDYLIVEEGVEPPRFDDLFDQDGNEIRDPKELEKLKLYQVKMEVCLTEDPQACSKTPGNHLQAKLAVAPVVTTDEYEARDIRRLLPGYQQEIVRRLREAGYQNLEQLDMAAPIDTRGVVRPNLDRERIEAIRERTGAQYVMLTVIRSLSRGNNDPGIWNDIKREYNLEVKPNTRFIEVETYLVDLVARKQVWQKRHGFNIEGDVTVGRDKPFGTSAFFNTDTGMVFHRLLHEQVQDVYHEVKCKPLTSRIIDIRDDQYVLFLSSESGAQPGDQLSVYRLVGRPIRYQGIELGTDTQPAGFIEIQRIQSRFAIAKLVSEEERIQIGDLVKSW
;
A
#
# COMPACT_ATOMS: atom_id res chain seq x y z
N MET A 1 -74.26 35.65 -4.66
CA MET A 1 -74.63 34.22 -4.60
C MET A 1 -73.43 33.38 -5.04
N LYS A 2 -73.11 32.35 -4.23
CA LYS A 2 -72.24 31.17 -4.45
C LYS A 2 -70.71 31.34 -4.54
N ARG A 3 -70.10 31.00 -3.40
CA ARG A 3 -68.78 30.38 -3.20
C ARG A 3 -68.67 29.01 -3.91
N TRP A 4 -67.42 28.55 -4.08
CA TRP A 4 -66.84 27.18 -4.11
C TRP A 4 -65.79 27.15 -5.25
N GLY A 5 -64.54 26.72 -5.12
CA GLY A 5 -63.74 26.17 -4.04
C GLY A 5 -62.41 25.66 -4.62
N ARG A 6 -61.30 25.92 -3.91
CA ARG A 6 -60.05 25.13 -3.82
C ARG A 6 -59.35 24.67 -5.11
N LEU A 7 -58.11 25.14 -5.32
CA LEU A 7 -56.90 24.36 -4.99
C LEU A 7 -55.65 25.19 -5.30
N ALA A 8 -54.89 25.45 -4.24
CA ALA A 8 -53.57 26.05 -4.30
C ALA A 8 -52.55 24.99 -4.76
N GLN A 9 -51.67 25.37 -5.69
CA GLN A 9 -50.38 24.69 -5.87
C GLN A 9 -49.28 25.73 -5.67
N ALA A 10 -48.85 25.85 -4.42
CA ALA A 10 -47.56 26.42 -4.07
C ALA A 10 -46.49 25.38 -4.44
N VAL A 11 -45.69 25.68 -5.46
CA VAL A 11 -44.52 24.88 -5.83
C VAL A 11 -43.43 25.16 -4.80
N CYS A 12 -43.29 24.26 -3.81
CA CYS A 12 -42.18 24.24 -2.88
C CYS A 12 -40.87 23.96 -3.64
N LEU A 13 -40.01 24.97 -3.73
CA LEU A 13 -38.59 24.82 -4.02
C LEU A 13 -37.92 24.09 -2.85
N ALA A 14 -37.87 22.75 -2.92
CA ALA A 14 -37.03 21.96 -2.03
C ALA A 14 -35.60 21.93 -2.58
N LEU A 15 -34.76 22.85 -2.11
CA LEU A 15 -33.31 22.72 -2.20
C LEU A 15 -32.89 21.44 -1.46
N GLY A 16 -32.57 20.39 -2.23
CA GLY A 16 -31.92 19.20 -1.72
C GLY A 16 -30.47 19.53 -1.34
N LEU A 17 -30.27 20.00 -0.11
CA LEU A 17 -28.99 19.92 0.59
C LEU A 17 -28.71 18.43 0.79
N ILE A 18 -27.96 17.83 -0.13
CA ILE A 18 -27.26 16.57 0.11
C ILE A 18 -26.21 16.90 1.17
N ALA A 19 -26.58 16.76 2.44
CA ALA A 19 -25.64 16.74 3.53
C ALA A 19 -24.73 15.53 3.29
N SER A 20 -23.51 15.79 2.84
CA SER A 20 -22.43 14.82 2.83
C SER A 20 -22.30 14.32 4.27
N ILE A 21 -22.80 13.11 4.54
CA ILE A 21 -22.54 12.42 5.81
C ILE A 21 -21.05 12.10 5.79
N GLY A 22 -20.24 13.04 6.30
CA GLY A 22 -18.84 12.78 6.56
C GLY A 22 -18.78 11.62 7.55
N ALA A 23 -18.14 10.53 7.15
CA ALA A 23 -17.84 9.42 8.04
C ALA A 23 -17.10 9.99 9.26
N GLN A 24 -17.78 10.12 10.40
CA GLN A 24 -17.17 10.64 11.61
C GLN A 24 -16.12 9.63 12.08
N ALA A 25 -14.88 10.08 12.18
CA ALA A 25 -13.84 9.29 12.83
C ALA A 25 -14.19 9.19 14.32
N LYS A 26 -14.32 7.96 14.84
CA LYS A 26 -14.58 7.74 16.27
C LYS A 26 -13.23 7.67 16.97
N CYS A 27 -12.91 8.68 17.78
CA CYS A 27 -11.70 8.68 18.60
C CYS A 27 -11.97 8.01 19.95
N VAL A 28 -11.06 7.15 20.38
CA VAL A 28 -11.11 6.42 21.65
C VAL A 28 -9.84 6.67 22.43
N VAL A 29 -9.96 6.81 23.75
CA VAL A 29 -8.80 6.93 24.63
C VAL A 29 -8.44 5.54 25.13
N VAL A 30 -7.18 5.15 24.96
CA VAL A 30 -6.65 3.83 25.33
C VAL A 30 -5.33 3.97 26.06
N THR A 31 -5.00 2.96 26.85
CA THR A 31 -3.72 2.87 27.54
C THR A 31 -3.02 1.58 27.14
N GLY A 32 -1.84 1.71 26.56
CA GLY A 32 -0.97 0.57 26.27
C GLY A 32 0.15 0.46 27.27
N VAL A 33 0.64 -0.76 27.49
CA VAL A 33 1.72 -1.05 28.43
C VAL A 33 2.76 -1.98 27.81
N ALA A 34 4.00 -1.86 28.26
CA ALA A 34 5.06 -2.80 27.91
C ALA A 34 6.06 -2.96 29.06
N THR A 35 6.57 -4.18 29.24
CA THR A 35 7.64 -4.46 30.20
C THR A 35 8.96 -3.87 29.72
N LEU A 36 9.77 -3.37 30.65
CA LEU A 36 11.14 -2.96 30.32
C LEU A 36 12.05 -4.20 30.19
N ASP A 37 11.94 -5.20 31.07
CA ASP A 37 12.72 -6.47 31.03
C ASP A 37 14.19 -6.31 30.58
N GLY A 38 14.89 -5.33 31.15
CA GLY A 38 16.30 -5.02 30.82
C GLY A 38 16.54 -4.39 29.44
N LYS A 39 15.48 -4.09 28.68
CA LYS A 39 15.52 -3.39 27.39
C LYS A 39 15.47 -1.87 27.59
N PRO A 40 15.98 -1.09 26.62
CA PRO A 40 15.90 0.37 26.66
C PRO A 40 14.47 0.90 26.74
N GLU A 41 14.27 2.00 27.47
CA GLU A 41 12.95 2.65 27.66
C GLU A 41 12.26 2.96 26.32
N ALA A 42 13.01 3.42 25.32
CA ALA A 42 12.47 3.68 23.98
C ALA A 42 11.89 2.43 23.31
N PHE A 43 12.45 1.24 23.56
CA PHE A 43 11.87 0.00 23.07
C PHE A 43 10.54 -0.31 23.75
N ALA A 44 10.49 -0.19 25.08
CA ALA A 44 9.27 -0.39 25.86
C ALA A 44 8.18 0.62 25.45
N ARG A 45 8.53 1.88 25.23
CA ARG A 45 7.66 2.92 24.67
C ARG A 45 6.99 2.48 23.38
N GLN A 46 7.77 1.98 22.42
CA GLN A 46 7.22 1.53 21.14
C GLN A 46 6.32 0.30 21.31
N MET A 47 6.69 -0.65 22.18
CA MET A 47 5.83 -1.79 22.47
C MET A 47 4.51 -1.37 23.14
N ALA A 48 4.54 -0.37 24.02
CA ALA A 48 3.36 0.17 24.68
C ALA A 48 2.44 0.91 23.70
N ILE A 49 2.98 1.71 22.77
CA ILE A 49 2.17 2.32 21.70
C ILE A 49 1.52 1.23 20.83
N ARG A 50 2.24 0.13 20.56
CA ARG A 50 1.70 -1.00 19.76
C ARG A 50 0.49 -1.61 20.44
N ASP A 51 0.63 -1.81 21.74
CA ASP A 51 -0.38 -2.39 22.59
C ASP A 51 -1.60 -1.47 22.66
N ALA A 52 -1.39 -0.16 22.86
CA ALA A 52 -2.46 0.85 22.85
C ALA A 52 -3.24 0.83 21.53
N LEU A 53 -2.56 0.88 20.38
CA LEU A 53 -3.20 0.87 19.07
C LEU A 53 -3.98 -0.44 18.82
N LYS A 54 -3.41 -1.58 19.24
CA LYS A 54 -4.11 -2.87 19.21
C LYS A 54 -5.37 -2.84 20.06
N GLN A 55 -5.30 -2.33 21.30
CA GLN A 55 -6.46 -2.18 22.18
C GLN A 55 -7.51 -1.25 21.55
N ALA A 56 -7.11 -0.11 20.98
CA ALA A 56 -8.03 0.83 20.32
C ALA A 56 -8.81 0.15 19.19
N THR A 57 -8.13 -0.59 18.31
CA THR A 57 -8.82 -1.33 17.24
C THR A 57 -9.77 -2.40 17.80
N MET A 58 -9.50 -2.96 18.99
CA MET A 58 -10.37 -3.92 19.65
C MET A 58 -11.60 -3.30 20.32
N MET A 59 -11.59 -2.00 20.62
CA MET A 59 -12.75 -1.32 21.22
C MET A 59 -13.87 -1.03 20.20
N SER A 60 -13.62 -1.24 18.91
CA SER A 60 -14.58 -0.94 17.85
C SER A 60 -14.76 -2.14 16.92
N ASN A 61 -15.99 -2.64 16.83
CA ASN A 61 -16.45 -3.62 15.84
C ASN A 61 -15.60 -4.89 15.71
N VAL A 62 -15.27 -5.51 16.85
CA VAL A 62 -14.59 -6.82 16.88
C VAL A 62 -15.57 -7.93 16.55
N LYS A 63 -15.24 -8.71 15.52
CA LYS A 63 -15.85 -10.01 15.23
C LYS A 63 -15.09 -11.09 15.97
N ILE A 64 -15.80 -11.82 16.81
CA ILE A 64 -15.30 -12.96 17.59
C ILE A 64 -15.81 -14.23 16.90
N SER A 65 -14.90 -15.09 16.48
CA SER A 65 -15.23 -16.44 16.01
C SER A 65 -14.56 -17.46 16.91
N SER A 66 -15.32 -18.36 17.52
CA SER A 66 -14.79 -19.47 18.31
C SER A 66 -15.05 -20.80 17.63
N ASN A 67 -13.99 -21.61 17.50
CA ASN A 67 -14.09 -22.99 17.05
C ASN A 67 -13.78 -23.90 18.25
N GLN A 68 -14.83 -24.54 18.77
CA GLN A 68 -14.72 -25.49 19.87
C GLN A 68 -14.94 -26.92 19.36
N ARG A 69 -14.08 -27.85 19.77
CA ARG A 69 -14.25 -29.29 19.50
C ARG A 69 -14.22 -30.04 20.83
N VAL A 70 -15.32 -30.71 21.13
CA VAL A 70 -15.50 -31.55 22.31
C VAL A 70 -15.34 -33.01 21.89
N GLU A 71 -14.54 -33.77 22.62
CA GLU A 71 -14.36 -35.20 22.43
C GLU A 71 -14.44 -35.88 23.80
N ASN A 72 -15.26 -36.92 23.94
CA ASN A 72 -15.48 -37.63 25.21
C ASN A 72 -15.89 -36.71 26.38
N TYR A 73 -16.85 -35.80 26.16
CA TYR A 73 -17.31 -34.83 27.17
C TYR A 73 -16.22 -33.88 27.71
N GLN A 74 -15.04 -33.87 27.08
CA GLN A 74 -13.95 -32.96 27.40
C GLN A 74 -13.71 -32.01 26.23
N LEU A 75 -13.63 -30.71 26.53
CA LEU A 75 -13.26 -29.69 25.56
C LEU A 75 -11.81 -29.93 25.14
N LYS A 76 -11.59 -30.41 23.91
CA LYS A 76 -10.26 -30.76 23.40
C LYS A 76 -9.58 -29.60 22.70
N TYR A 77 -10.36 -28.74 22.06
CA TYR A 77 -9.87 -27.55 21.37
C TYR A 77 -10.85 -26.42 21.56
N ASP A 78 -10.35 -25.28 22.02
CA ASP A 78 -11.02 -23.99 21.93
C ASP A 78 -10.05 -23.02 21.27
N ARG A 79 -10.46 -22.46 20.13
CA ARG A 79 -9.76 -21.36 19.48
C ARG A 79 -10.73 -20.22 19.27
N THR A 80 -10.64 -19.22 20.13
CA THR A 80 -11.32 -17.94 19.96
C THR A 80 -10.42 -16.99 19.18
N ARG A 81 -10.88 -16.51 18.03
CA ARG A 81 -10.20 -15.53 17.18
C ARG A 81 -10.97 -14.21 17.22
N PHE A 82 -10.28 -13.16 17.62
CA PHE A 82 -10.76 -11.79 17.58
C PHE A 82 -10.25 -11.13 16.30
N SER A 83 -11.14 -10.50 15.53
CA SER A 83 -10.79 -9.75 14.33
C SER A 83 -11.54 -8.42 14.33
N SER A 84 -10.82 -7.30 14.26
CA SER A 84 -11.43 -5.98 14.12
C SER A 84 -11.46 -5.56 12.66
N GLN A 85 -12.54 -4.88 12.26
CA GLN A 85 -12.63 -4.22 10.95
C GLN A 85 -12.21 -2.74 11.02
N SER A 86 -12.04 -2.19 12.22
CA SER A 86 -11.72 -0.79 12.47
C SER A 86 -10.25 -0.51 12.22
N LYS A 87 -9.97 0.57 11.50
CA LYS A 87 -8.62 0.97 11.09
C LYS A 87 -8.19 2.23 11.81
N VAL A 88 -6.90 2.35 12.12
CA VAL A 88 -6.34 3.55 12.75
C VAL A 88 -6.18 4.63 11.67
N LYS A 89 -6.86 5.77 11.86
CA LYS A 89 -6.72 6.95 11.02
C LYS A 89 -5.59 7.85 11.50
N ASP A 90 -5.56 8.11 12.80
CA ASP A 90 -4.59 9.00 13.45
C ASP A 90 -4.50 8.68 14.95
N TYR A 91 -3.44 9.14 15.61
CA TYR A 91 -3.32 9.05 17.07
C TYR A 91 -2.50 10.19 17.67
N LEU A 92 -2.79 10.52 18.92
CA LEU A 92 -2.03 11.47 19.73
C LEU A 92 -1.65 10.81 21.06
N ILE A 93 -0.39 10.97 21.47
CA ILE A 93 0.05 10.58 22.81
C ILE A 93 -0.34 11.71 23.78
N VAL A 94 -1.16 11.37 24.77
CA VAL A 94 -1.65 12.30 25.80
C VAL A 94 -0.72 12.30 27.00
N GLU A 95 -0.22 11.13 27.38
CA GLU A 95 0.62 10.93 28.57
C GLU A 95 1.48 9.69 28.37
N GLU A 96 2.73 9.74 28.82
CA GLU A 96 3.64 8.59 28.80
C GLU A 96 4.67 8.63 29.92
N GLY A 97 5.15 7.46 30.34
CA GLY A 97 6.22 7.35 31.32
C GLY A 97 6.40 5.94 31.85
N VAL A 98 7.46 5.76 32.64
CA VAL A 98 7.69 4.53 33.41
C VAL A 98 6.84 4.57 34.67
N GLU A 99 5.93 3.63 34.79
CA GLU A 99 5.10 3.44 35.97
C GLU A 99 5.77 2.45 36.93
N PRO A 100 5.68 2.69 38.26
CA PRO A 100 6.11 1.71 39.24
C PRO A 100 5.26 0.43 39.11
N PRO A 101 5.81 -0.74 39.49
CA PRO A 101 5.06 -1.98 39.54
C PRO A 101 3.81 -1.83 40.41
N ARG A 102 2.70 -2.46 39.99
CA ARG A 102 1.48 -2.44 40.79
C ARG A 102 1.71 -3.24 42.06
N PHE A 103 0.92 -2.95 43.09
CA PHE A 103 1.00 -3.67 44.36
C PHE A 103 0.92 -5.19 44.19
N ASP A 104 0.02 -5.67 43.34
CA ASP A 104 -0.16 -7.10 43.07
C ASP A 104 1.06 -7.76 42.40
N ASP A 105 1.85 -6.99 41.64
CA ASP A 105 3.04 -7.48 40.93
C ASP A 105 4.26 -7.60 41.86
N LEU A 106 4.18 -7.04 43.09
CA LEU A 106 5.27 -7.09 44.07
C LEU A 106 5.37 -8.44 44.80
N PHE A 107 4.50 -9.41 44.49
CA PHE A 107 4.46 -10.71 45.15
C PHE A 107 4.70 -11.85 44.15
N ASP A 108 5.46 -12.86 44.56
CA ASP A 108 5.70 -14.06 43.76
C ASP A 108 4.49 -15.01 43.73
N GLN A 109 4.61 -16.14 43.02
CA GLN A 109 3.54 -17.14 42.91
C GLN A 109 3.17 -17.80 44.24
N ASP A 110 4.06 -17.74 45.23
CA ASP A 110 3.87 -18.27 46.58
C ASP A 110 3.35 -17.20 47.56
N GLY A 111 3.13 -15.96 47.08
CA GLY A 111 2.62 -14.83 47.86
C GLY A 111 3.68 -14.10 48.69
N ASN A 112 4.97 -14.35 48.46
CA ASN A 112 6.05 -13.64 49.13
C ASN A 112 6.42 -12.36 48.39
N GLU A 113 6.71 -11.30 49.14
CA GLU A 113 7.15 -10.03 48.59
C GLU A 113 8.52 -10.16 47.90
N ILE A 114 8.59 -9.71 46.64
CA ILE A 114 9.80 -9.66 45.85
C ILE A 114 10.64 -8.48 46.34
N ARG A 115 11.78 -8.78 46.96
CA ARG A 115 12.68 -7.77 47.54
C ARG A 115 13.98 -7.58 46.77
N ASP A 116 14.29 -8.44 45.81
CA ASP A 116 15.47 -8.28 44.97
C ASP A 116 15.31 -7.04 44.08
N PRO A 117 16.19 -6.03 44.20
CA PRO A 117 16.14 -4.84 43.37
C PRO A 117 16.14 -5.13 41.86
N LYS A 118 16.82 -6.20 41.42
CA LYS A 118 16.89 -6.58 40.00
C LYS A 118 15.57 -7.15 39.48
N GLU A 119 14.85 -7.89 40.32
CA GLU A 119 13.54 -8.43 39.96
C GLU A 119 12.48 -7.33 40.00
N LEU A 120 12.54 -6.43 41.00
CA LEU A 120 11.68 -5.25 41.07
C LEU A 120 11.83 -4.31 39.86
N GLU A 121 13.03 -4.19 39.31
CA GLU A 121 13.27 -3.39 38.12
C GLU A 121 12.64 -4.00 36.85
N LYS A 122 12.56 -5.33 36.74
CA LYS A 122 11.88 -6.01 35.62
C LYS A 122 10.36 -5.84 35.65
N LEU A 123 9.80 -5.58 36.83
CA LEU A 123 8.36 -5.37 37.03
C LEU A 123 7.91 -3.95 36.65
N LYS A 124 8.83 -3.01 36.40
CA LYS A 124 8.48 -1.69 35.88
C LYS A 124 7.84 -1.81 34.50
N LEU A 125 6.78 -1.04 34.27
CA LEU A 125 6.07 -0.99 33.00
C LEU A 125 6.21 0.39 32.40
N TYR A 126 6.45 0.46 31.10
CA TYR A 126 6.27 1.70 30.35
C TYR A 126 4.80 1.80 29.95
N GLN A 127 4.17 2.91 30.27
CA GLN A 127 2.76 3.17 29.98
C GLN A 127 2.62 4.33 29.00
N VAL A 128 1.72 4.18 28.02
CA VAL A 128 1.34 5.25 27.09
C VAL A 128 -0.18 5.36 27.04
N LYS A 129 -0.68 6.55 27.30
CA LYS A 129 -2.09 6.91 27.13
C LYS A 129 -2.26 7.69 25.84
N MET A 130 -3.17 7.24 24.99
CA MET A 130 -3.31 7.74 23.63
C MET A 130 -4.77 8.02 23.30
N GLU A 131 -5.01 9.09 22.54
CA GLU A 131 -6.25 9.27 21.80
C GLU A 131 -6.05 8.70 20.39
N VAL A 132 -6.85 7.71 20.02
CA VAL A 132 -6.73 6.99 18.74
C VAL A 132 -8.01 7.15 17.96
N CYS A 133 -7.92 7.80 16.79
CA CYS A 133 -9.04 7.99 15.89
C CYS A 133 -9.17 6.82 14.93
N LEU A 134 -10.33 6.16 14.97
CA LEU A 134 -10.64 4.99 14.14
C LEU A 134 -11.53 5.38 12.96
N THR A 135 -11.39 4.63 11.86
CA THR A 135 -12.21 4.77 10.66
C THR A 135 -12.62 3.41 10.10
N GLU A 136 -13.82 3.36 9.54
CA GLU A 136 -14.34 2.23 8.77
C GLU A 136 -14.10 2.39 7.26
N ASP A 137 -13.41 3.47 6.85
CA ASP A 137 -13.10 3.72 5.45
C ASP A 137 -12.34 2.51 4.85
N PRO A 138 -12.91 1.85 3.82
CA PRO A 138 -12.21 0.76 3.14
C PRO A 138 -10.88 1.22 2.53
N GLN A 139 -10.70 2.52 2.26
CA GLN A 139 -9.46 3.10 1.74
C GLN A 139 -8.42 3.46 2.81
N ALA A 140 -8.77 3.43 4.10
CA ALA A 140 -7.80 3.62 5.18
C ALA A 140 -6.91 2.37 5.34
N CYS A 141 -5.70 2.55 5.87
CA CYS A 141 -4.72 1.47 6.01
C CYS A 141 -4.97 0.67 7.31
N SER A 142 -4.98 -0.65 7.21
CA SER A 142 -5.39 -1.53 8.32
C SER A 142 -4.26 -1.99 9.24
N LYS A 143 -2.99 -1.81 8.86
CA LYS A 143 -1.83 -2.47 9.50
C LYS A 143 -0.65 -1.56 9.83
N THR A 144 -0.70 -0.30 9.45
CA THR A 144 0.44 0.64 9.52
C THR A 144 -0.09 1.96 10.07
N PRO A 145 0.06 2.21 11.37
CA PRO A 145 -0.32 3.47 11.99
C PRO A 145 0.53 4.61 11.42
N GLY A 146 -0.08 5.70 10.96
CA GLY A 146 0.68 6.92 10.60
C GLY A 146 1.60 6.79 9.38
N ASN A 147 1.24 5.98 8.37
CA ASN A 147 2.03 5.80 7.14
C ASN A 147 1.97 7.02 6.20
N HIS A 148 2.43 8.17 6.68
CA HIS A 148 2.74 9.32 5.83
C HIS A 148 3.96 9.02 4.93
N LEU A 149 4.76 8.01 5.31
CA LEU A 149 5.91 7.54 4.56
C LEU A 149 5.49 6.75 3.32
N GLN A 150 6.04 7.14 2.18
CA GLN A 150 5.84 6.47 0.90
C GLN A 150 7.01 5.56 0.59
N ALA A 151 6.74 4.26 0.44
CA ALA A 151 7.72 3.34 -0.11
C ALA A 151 8.16 3.79 -1.51
N LYS A 152 9.41 3.52 -1.91
CA LYS A 152 9.84 3.90 -3.26
C LYS A 152 9.23 2.95 -4.29
N LEU A 153 8.48 3.48 -5.26
CA LEU A 153 7.81 2.74 -6.31
C LEU A 153 8.45 3.03 -7.67
N ALA A 154 8.98 2.00 -8.32
CA ALA A 154 9.44 2.06 -9.69
C ALA A 154 8.29 1.78 -10.67
N VAL A 155 8.16 2.56 -11.73
CA VAL A 155 7.21 2.33 -12.83
C VAL A 155 7.97 1.85 -14.05
N ALA A 156 7.82 0.56 -14.38
CA ALA A 156 8.47 -0.06 -15.53
C ALA A 156 7.86 0.37 -16.87
N PRO A 157 8.59 0.20 -17.98
CA PRO A 157 8.03 0.38 -19.31
C PRO A 157 6.80 -0.51 -19.51
N VAL A 158 5.77 0.09 -20.11
CA VAL A 158 4.55 -0.62 -20.48
C VAL A 158 4.85 -1.50 -21.68
N VAL A 159 4.28 -2.69 -21.67
CA VAL A 159 4.48 -3.67 -22.73
C VAL A 159 3.16 -4.15 -23.30
N THR A 160 3.17 -4.73 -24.50
CA THR A 160 1.98 -5.32 -25.10
C THR A 160 2.25 -6.73 -25.58
N THR A 161 1.22 -7.58 -25.54
CA THR A 161 1.26 -8.93 -26.12
C THR A 161 1.01 -8.92 -27.63
N ASP A 162 0.42 -7.85 -28.18
CA ASP A 162 0.16 -7.70 -29.61
C ASP A 162 0.35 -6.24 -30.08
N GLU A 163 1.45 -6.01 -30.80
CA GLU A 163 1.76 -4.69 -31.37
C GLU A 163 0.87 -4.31 -32.56
N TYR A 164 0.27 -5.30 -33.25
CA TYR A 164 -0.58 -5.06 -34.43
C TYR A 164 -1.89 -4.38 -34.03
N GLU A 165 -2.46 -4.76 -32.90
CA GLU A 165 -3.70 -4.19 -32.35
C GLU A 165 -3.55 -2.70 -31.99
N ALA A 166 -2.31 -2.24 -31.74
CA ALA A 166 -1.98 -0.86 -31.37
C ALA A 166 -1.53 0.03 -32.54
N ARG A 167 -1.54 -0.47 -33.79
CA ARG A 167 -0.95 0.22 -34.96
C ARG A 167 -1.57 1.57 -35.28
N ASP A 168 -2.78 1.86 -34.81
CA ASP A 168 -3.42 3.16 -35.00
C ASP A 168 -2.96 4.20 -33.95
N ILE A 169 -2.64 3.80 -32.71
CA ILE A 169 -2.35 4.73 -31.58
C ILE A 169 -0.84 5.09 -31.42
N ARG A 170 -0.43 6.25 -31.94
CA ARG A 170 1.01 6.64 -31.93
C ARG A 170 1.52 6.86 -30.51
N ARG A 171 2.74 6.39 -30.20
CA ARG A 171 3.40 6.52 -28.89
C ARG A 171 2.63 5.90 -27.70
N LEU A 172 1.82 4.87 -27.95
CA LEU A 172 1.04 4.19 -26.91
C LEU A 172 1.88 3.81 -25.68
N LEU A 173 2.87 2.91 -25.82
CA LEU A 173 3.62 2.37 -24.67
C LEU A 173 4.35 3.44 -23.82
N PRO A 174 5.21 4.31 -24.40
CA PRO A 174 5.88 5.34 -23.60
C PRO A 174 4.91 6.41 -23.09
N GLY A 175 3.88 6.76 -23.86
CA GLY A 175 2.86 7.73 -23.42
C GLY A 175 2.03 7.18 -22.25
N TYR A 176 1.72 5.89 -22.26
CA TYR A 176 1.01 5.22 -21.18
C TYR A 176 1.83 5.23 -19.88
N GLN A 177 3.12 4.87 -19.96
CA GLN A 177 4.02 4.93 -18.80
C GLN A 177 4.08 6.35 -18.21
N GLN A 178 4.23 7.36 -19.07
CA GLN A 178 4.27 8.77 -18.66
C GLN A 178 2.97 9.20 -17.96
N GLU A 179 1.81 8.76 -18.49
CA GLU A 179 0.51 9.05 -17.88
C GLU A 179 0.33 8.37 -16.51
N ILE A 180 0.80 7.13 -16.33
CA ILE A 180 0.82 6.49 -15.01
C ILE A 180 1.62 7.35 -14.03
N VAL A 181 2.86 7.70 -14.37
CA VAL A 181 3.75 8.48 -13.50
C VAL A 181 3.15 9.84 -13.16
N ARG A 182 2.64 10.56 -14.17
CA ARG A 182 2.00 11.87 -13.99
C ARG A 182 0.82 11.77 -13.02
N ARG A 183 -0.09 10.82 -13.23
CA ARG A 183 -1.31 10.66 -12.43
C ARG A 183 -1.02 10.16 -11.02
N LEU A 184 -0.02 9.30 -10.81
CA LEU A 184 0.41 8.91 -9.46
C LEU A 184 0.94 10.12 -8.67
N ARG A 185 1.73 11.00 -9.30
CA ARG A 185 2.18 12.26 -8.66
C ARG A 185 1.02 13.18 -8.34
N GLU A 186 0.06 13.33 -9.26
CA GLU A 186 -1.16 14.12 -9.04
C GLU A 186 -2.04 13.55 -7.93
N ALA A 187 -2.07 12.22 -7.78
CA ALA A 187 -2.74 11.55 -6.66
C ALA A 187 -1.99 11.70 -5.32
N GLY A 188 -0.79 12.30 -5.31
CA GLY A 188 0.00 12.57 -4.12
C GLY A 188 1.16 11.61 -3.87
N TYR A 189 1.41 10.64 -4.76
CA TYR A 189 2.55 9.71 -4.63
C TYR A 189 3.81 10.32 -5.26
N GLN A 190 4.71 10.84 -4.42
CA GLN A 190 5.92 11.53 -4.85
C GLN A 190 7.13 10.60 -4.95
N ASN A 191 7.21 9.54 -4.13
CA ASN A 191 8.37 8.64 -4.09
C ASN A 191 8.40 7.64 -5.28
N LEU A 192 8.48 8.18 -6.49
CA LEU A 192 8.42 7.44 -7.75
C LEU A 192 9.75 7.47 -8.50
N GLU A 193 10.09 6.34 -9.12
CA GLU A 193 11.17 6.23 -10.10
C GLU A 193 10.63 5.73 -11.43
N GLN A 194 10.91 6.43 -12.53
CA GLN A 194 10.57 5.91 -13.86
C GLN A 194 11.73 5.07 -14.39
N LEU A 195 11.44 3.84 -14.80
CA LEU A 195 12.41 2.95 -15.42
C LEU A 195 12.39 3.12 -16.95
N ASP A 196 13.53 3.43 -17.54
CA ASP A 196 13.62 3.65 -19.00
C ASP A 196 14.05 2.40 -19.80
N MET A 197 14.48 1.32 -19.14
CA MET A 197 14.93 0.10 -19.84
C MET A 197 13.79 -0.88 -20.03
N ALA A 198 13.41 -1.10 -21.30
CA ALA A 198 12.50 -2.18 -21.67
C ALA A 198 13.27 -3.51 -21.62
N ALA A 199 12.75 -4.48 -20.85
CA ALA A 199 13.22 -5.85 -20.94
C ALA A 199 12.65 -6.48 -22.23
N PRO A 200 13.44 -7.26 -22.98
CA PRO A 200 12.89 -8.05 -24.08
C PRO A 200 11.85 -9.03 -23.53
N ILE A 201 10.77 -9.20 -24.28
CA ILE A 201 9.61 -10.00 -23.87
C ILE A 201 9.48 -11.17 -24.81
N ASP A 202 9.35 -12.36 -24.27
CA ASP A 202 8.91 -13.51 -25.06
C ASP A 202 7.39 -13.53 -25.13
N THR A 203 6.84 -13.18 -26.28
CA THR A 203 5.39 -13.17 -26.55
C THR A 203 4.84 -14.57 -26.87
N ARG A 204 5.70 -15.59 -27.02
CA ARG A 204 5.26 -16.98 -27.26
C ARG A 204 4.65 -17.63 -26.00
N GLY A 205 4.94 -17.07 -24.84
CA GLY A 205 4.41 -17.51 -23.55
C GLY A 205 3.52 -16.46 -22.89
N VAL A 206 2.95 -16.81 -21.73
CA VAL A 206 2.19 -15.85 -20.94
C VAL A 206 3.16 -14.81 -20.35
N VAL A 207 3.08 -13.57 -20.83
CA VAL A 207 3.89 -12.46 -20.30
C VAL A 207 3.52 -12.22 -18.82
N ARG A 208 4.46 -12.45 -17.91
CA ARG A 208 4.31 -12.29 -16.46
C ARG A 208 5.59 -11.71 -15.86
N PRO A 209 5.55 -11.17 -14.63
CA PRO A 209 6.76 -10.73 -13.95
C PRO A 209 7.78 -11.87 -13.85
N ASN A 210 9.01 -11.61 -14.26
CA ASN A 210 10.13 -12.48 -13.97
C ASN A 210 10.64 -12.15 -12.56
N LEU A 211 10.54 -13.12 -11.65
CA LEU A 211 10.94 -12.98 -10.25
C LEU A 211 12.34 -13.54 -9.94
N ASP A 212 13.13 -13.81 -10.98
CA ASP A 212 14.50 -14.28 -10.84
C ASP A 212 15.32 -13.24 -10.08
N ARG A 213 16.12 -13.73 -9.14
CA ARG A 213 16.88 -12.90 -8.20
C ARG A 213 17.72 -11.84 -8.92
N GLU A 214 18.50 -12.24 -9.92
CA GLU A 214 19.39 -11.35 -10.65
C GLU A 214 18.65 -10.19 -11.32
N ARG A 215 17.47 -10.46 -11.89
CA ARG A 215 16.65 -9.43 -12.54
C ARG A 215 16.02 -8.48 -11.53
N ILE A 216 15.48 -9.00 -10.44
CA ILE A 216 14.91 -8.18 -9.36
C ILE A 216 16.00 -7.31 -8.71
N GLU A 217 17.16 -7.90 -8.42
CA GLU A 217 18.28 -7.18 -7.77
C GLU A 217 18.80 -6.06 -8.68
N ALA A 218 18.95 -6.29 -9.99
CA ALA A 218 19.36 -5.25 -10.93
C ALA A 218 18.37 -4.06 -10.95
N ILE A 219 17.06 -4.32 -10.91
CA ILE A 219 16.05 -3.25 -10.82
C ILE A 219 16.20 -2.50 -9.50
N ARG A 220 16.34 -3.23 -8.39
CA ARG A 220 16.46 -2.64 -7.04
C ARG A 220 17.73 -1.80 -6.90
N GLU A 221 18.86 -2.26 -7.40
CA GLU A 221 20.14 -1.53 -7.32
C GLU A 221 20.10 -0.23 -8.13
N ARG A 222 19.47 -0.26 -9.31
CA ARG A 222 19.38 0.90 -10.18
C ARG A 222 18.37 1.94 -9.69
N THR A 223 17.21 1.48 -9.22
CA THR A 223 16.11 2.38 -8.81
C THR A 223 16.15 2.70 -7.32
N GLY A 224 16.69 1.80 -6.51
CA GLY A 224 16.53 1.82 -5.08
C GLY A 224 15.09 1.57 -4.61
N ALA A 225 14.21 1.10 -5.52
CA ALA A 225 12.80 0.95 -5.21
C ALA A 225 12.53 -0.29 -4.34
N GLN A 226 11.51 -0.17 -3.48
CA GLN A 226 10.96 -1.30 -2.74
C GLN A 226 9.94 -2.07 -3.59
N TYR A 227 9.18 -1.35 -4.42
CA TYR A 227 8.16 -1.92 -5.29
C TYR A 227 8.44 -1.59 -6.75
N VAL A 228 8.05 -2.48 -7.65
CA VAL A 228 7.94 -2.18 -9.08
C VAL A 228 6.54 -2.47 -9.59
N MET A 229 5.97 -1.51 -10.31
CA MET A 229 4.74 -1.64 -11.08
C MET A 229 5.11 -2.06 -12.51
N LEU A 230 4.54 -3.18 -12.95
CA LEU A 230 4.65 -3.70 -14.31
C LEU A 230 3.26 -3.65 -14.96
N THR A 231 3.18 -3.20 -16.21
CA THR A 231 1.90 -3.09 -16.94
C THR A 231 2.00 -3.78 -18.28
N VAL A 232 1.04 -4.68 -18.55
CA VAL A 232 0.92 -5.43 -19.79
C VAL A 232 -0.42 -5.11 -20.44
N ILE A 233 -0.39 -4.54 -21.64
CA ILE A 233 -1.57 -4.40 -22.50
C ILE A 233 -1.82 -5.76 -23.17
N ARG A 234 -2.89 -6.42 -22.75
CA ARG A 234 -3.28 -7.78 -23.17
C ARG A 234 -4.04 -7.80 -24.48
N SER A 235 -4.91 -6.81 -24.69
CA SER A 235 -5.62 -6.66 -25.95
C SER A 235 -5.96 -5.20 -26.20
N LEU A 236 -5.93 -4.83 -27.48
CA LEU A 236 -6.48 -3.63 -28.10
C LEU A 236 -7.27 -4.00 -29.36
N SER A 237 -7.80 -5.23 -29.40
CA SER A 237 -8.46 -5.80 -30.57
C SER A 237 -9.60 -4.91 -31.03
N ARG A 238 -9.73 -4.82 -32.35
CA ARG A 238 -10.78 -4.05 -33.03
C ARG A 238 -11.62 -5.00 -33.86
N GLY A 239 -12.94 -4.82 -33.81
CA GLY A 239 -13.90 -5.62 -34.55
C GLY A 239 -14.93 -4.75 -35.26
N ASN A 240 -15.75 -5.40 -36.08
CA ASN A 240 -16.98 -4.83 -36.61
C ASN A 240 -18.15 -5.72 -36.16
N ASN A 241 -19.13 -5.15 -35.47
CA ASN A 241 -20.33 -5.85 -35.01
C ASN A 241 -21.57 -5.52 -35.87
N ASP A 242 -21.40 -4.83 -37.01
CA ASP A 242 -22.52 -4.57 -37.92
C ASP A 242 -23.06 -5.92 -38.44
N PRO A 243 -24.39 -6.04 -38.64
CA PRO A 243 -24.96 -7.26 -39.21
C PRO A 243 -24.33 -7.60 -40.57
N GLY A 244 -24.11 -8.89 -40.84
CA GLY A 244 -23.42 -9.36 -42.05
C GLY A 244 -23.96 -8.77 -43.34
N ILE A 245 -25.29 -8.67 -43.46
CA ILE A 245 -25.99 -8.06 -44.61
C ILE A 245 -25.53 -6.62 -44.87
N TRP A 246 -25.32 -5.81 -43.82
CA TRP A 246 -24.85 -4.44 -43.98
C TRP A 246 -23.40 -4.38 -44.46
N ASN A 247 -22.56 -5.31 -44.00
CA ASN A 247 -21.18 -5.43 -44.44
C ASN A 247 -21.08 -5.91 -45.88
N ASP A 248 -21.95 -6.82 -46.32
CA ASP A 248 -22.04 -7.27 -47.71
C ASP A 248 -22.46 -6.13 -48.63
N ILE A 249 -23.47 -5.35 -48.24
CA ILE A 249 -23.87 -4.12 -48.96
C ILE A 249 -22.69 -3.16 -49.06
N LYS A 250 -21.98 -2.87 -47.96
CA LYS A 250 -20.81 -1.97 -48.00
C LYS A 250 -19.78 -2.45 -49.03
N ARG A 251 -19.46 -3.75 -49.05
CA ARG A 251 -18.49 -4.33 -50.00
C ARG A 251 -18.95 -4.24 -51.45
N GLU A 252 -20.23 -4.51 -51.72
CA GLU A 252 -20.81 -4.43 -53.07
C GLU A 252 -20.65 -3.02 -53.66
N TYR A 253 -20.82 -1.99 -52.83
CA TYR A 253 -20.65 -0.59 -53.23
C TYR A 253 -19.22 -0.05 -53.05
N ASN A 254 -18.21 -0.91 -52.86
CA ASN A 254 -16.81 -0.53 -52.61
C ASN A 254 -16.64 0.44 -51.42
N LEU A 255 -17.51 0.37 -50.42
CA LEU A 255 -17.40 1.11 -49.17
C LEU A 255 -16.57 0.31 -48.15
N GLU A 256 -15.71 1.01 -47.42
CA GLU A 256 -14.84 0.41 -46.41
C GLU A 256 -15.64 -0.08 -45.19
N VAL A 257 -15.43 -1.35 -44.79
CA VAL A 257 -15.95 -1.88 -43.52
C VAL A 257 -14.98 -1.51 -42.41
N LYS A 258 -15.27 -0.40 -41.73
CA LYS A 258 -14.45 0.09 -40.62
C LYS A 258 -14.76 -0.67 -39.33
N PRO A 259 -13.76 -0.87 -38.46
CA PRO A 259 -14.01 -1.34 -37.11
C PRO A 259 -14.89 -0.34 -36.36
N ASN A 260 -15.91 -0.84 -35.67
CA ASN A 260 -16.84 -0.06 -34.86
C ASN A 260 -16.87 -0.53 -33.38
N THR A 261 -16.03 -1.50 -33.03
CA THR A 261 -15.87 -2.02 -31.67
C THR A 261 -14.40 -2.20 -31.32
N ARG A 262 -14.05 -1.94 -30.05
CA ARG A 262 -12.69 -2.17 -29.54
C ARG A 262 -12.72 -2.71 -28.13
N PHE A 263 -11.90 -3.73 -27.89
CA PHE A 263 -11.71 -4.34 -26.57
C PHE A 263 -10.34 -3.93 -26.06
N ILE A 264 -10.30 -3.35 -24.86
CA ILE A 264 -9.07 -2.93 -24.19
C ILE A 264 -8.92 -3.74 -22.92
N GLU A 265 -7.84 -4.51 -22.83
CA GLU A 265 -7.46 -5.22 -21.60
C GLU A 265 -6.06 -4.82 -21.16
N VAL A 266 -5.95 -4.35 -19.92
CA VAL A 266 -4.67 -3.98 -19.30
C VAL A 266 -4.52 -4.71 -17.98
N GLU A 267 -3.39 -5.36 -17.79
CA GLU A 267 -3.05 -6.09 -16.58
C GLU A 267 -1.86 -5.45 -15.89
N THR A 268 -2.02 -5.21 -14.59
CA THR A 268 -1.00 -4.58 -13.75
C THR A 268 -0.53 -5.56 -12.70
N TYR A 269 0.78 -5.58 -12.47
CA TYR A 269 1.43 -6.34 -11.42
C TYR A 269 2.19 -5.39 -10.50
N LEU A 270 2.10 -5.64 -9.20
CA LEU A 270 2.93 -5.01 -8.19
C LEU A 270 3.84 -6.06 -7.58
N VAL A 271 5.15 -5.86 -7.69
CA VAL A 271 6.18 -6.78 -7.19
C VAL A 271 6.96 -6.11 -6.09
N ASP A 272 7.13 -6.80 -4.96
CA ASP A 272 8.02 -6.41 -3.88
C ASP A 272 9.45 -6.87 -4.21
N LEU A 273 10.34 -5.91 -4.44
CA LEU A 273 11.74 -6.15 -4.81
C LEU A 273 12.61 -6.57 -3.62
N VAL A 274 12.13 -6.35 -2.39
CA VAL A 274 12.82 -6.77 -1.16
C VAL A 274 12.43 -8.21 -0.83
N ALA A 275 11.14 -8.52 -0.84
CA ALA A 275 10.61 -9.85 -0.56
C ALA A 275 10.63 -10.80 -1.77
N ARG A 276 10.97 -10.31 -2.96
CA ARG A 276 10.99 -11.04 -4.24
C ARG A 276 9.69 -11.78 -4.55
N LYS A 277 8.56 -11.11 -4.36
CA LYS A 277 7.24 -11.70 -4.58
C LYS A 277 6.26 -10.74 -5.24
N GLN A 278 5.36 -11.29 -6.05
CA GLN A 278 4.18 -10.55 -6.51
C GLN A 278 3.24 -10.33 -5.31
N VAL A 279 2.93 -9.08 -5.00
CA VAL A 279 2.06 -8.71 -3.87
C VAL A 279 0.64 -8.36 -4.30
N TRP A 280 0.45 -7.93 -5.55
CA TRP A 280 -0.85 -7.57 -6.08
C TRP A 280 -0.87 -7.72 -7.61
N GLN A 281 -2.05 -8.04 -8.15
CA GLN A 281 -2.31 -8.17 -9.57
C GLN A 281 -3.77 -7.81 -9.84
N LYS A 282 -4.02 -7.03 -10.89
CA LYS A 282 -5.39 -6.71 -11.33
C LYS A 282 -5.44 -6.48 -12.82
N ARG A 283 -6.54 -6.92 -13.43
CA ARG A 283 -6.86 -6.67 -14.84
C ARG A 283 -8.04 -5.72 -14.94
N HIS A 284 -7.89 -4.72 -15.79
CA HIS A 284 -8.95 -3.79 -16.20
C HIS A 284 -9.33 -4.11 -17.65
N GLY A 285 -10.62 -4.16 -17.93
CA GLY A 285 -11.18 -4.49 -19.24
C GLY A 285 -12.31 -3.53 -19.60
N PHE A 286 -12.29 -3.00 -20.82
CA PHE A 286 -13.32 -2.11 -21.34
C PHE A 286 -13.67 -2.43 -22.79
N ASN A 287 -14.94 -2.25 -23.13
CA ASN A 287 -15.46 -2.38 -24.48
C ASN A 287 -15.91 -1.00 -24.96
N ILE A 288 -15.56 -0.66 -26.19
CA ILE A 288 -15.91 0.60 -26.84
C ILE A 288 -16.73 0.26 -28.08
N GLU A 289 -17.81 1.01 -28.30
CA GLU A 289 -18.61 0.98 -29.52
C GLU A 289 -18.56 2.36 -30.19
N GLY A 290 -18.67 2.42 -31.52
CA GLY A 290 -18.64 3.67 -32.27
C GLY A 290 -17.34 3.89 -33.05
N ASP A 291 -16.79 5.10 -33.03
CA ASP A 291 -15.54 5.40 -33.73
C ASP A 291 -14.31 5.01 -32.90
N VAL A 292 -13.85 3.78 -33.11
CA VAL A 292 -12.79 3.17 -32.30
C VAL A 292 -11.38 3.29 -32.89
N THR A 293 -11.26 3.87 -34.09
CA THR A 293 -9.95 4.03 -34.75
C THR A 293 -9.43 5.44 -34.53
N VAL A 294 -8.34 5.57 -33.78
CA VAL A 294 -7.85 6.88 -33.34
C VAL A 294 -7.10 7.64 -34.45
N GLY A 295 -6.27 6.91 -35.19
CA GLY A 295 -5.33 7.48 -36.16
C GLY A 295 -3.99 7.90 -35.53
N ARG A 296 -2.96 7.98 -36.38
CA ARG A 296 -1.58 8.26 -35.97
C ARG A 296 -1.33 9.74 -35.65
N ASP A 297 -2.21 10.62 -36.09
CA ASP A 297 -2.16 12.08 -35.92
C ASP A 297 -2.41 12.54 -34.48
N LYS A 298 -2.97 11.67 -33.62
CA LYS A 298 -3.30 11.96 -32.21
C LYS A 298 -2.44 11.08 -31.28
N PRO A 299 -1.20 11.49 -30.93
CA PRO A 299 -0.34 10.69 -30.06
C PRO A 299 -0.97 10.46 -28.68
N PHE A 300 -0.74 9.28 -28.12
CA PHE A 300 -1.16 8.96 -26.76
C PHE A 300 -0.63 9.99 -25.76
N GLY A 301 -1.46 10.35 -24.77
CA GLY A 301 -1.13 11.34 -23.74
C GLY A 301 -1.43 12.80 -24.14
N THR A 302 -1.82 13.07 -25.39
CA THR A 302 -2.24 14.42 -25.80
C THR A 302 -3.73 14.65 -25.54
N SER A 303 -4.14 15.91 -25.38
CA SER A 303 -5.56 16.27 -25.28
C SER A 303 -6.36 15.81 -26.52
N ALA A 304 -5.77 15.89 -27.71
CA ALA A 304 -6.40 15.41 -28.95
C ALA A 304 -6.69 13.90 -28.91
N PHE A 305 -5.78 13.11 -28.33
CA PHE A 305 -6.02 11.68 -28.10
C PHE A 305 -7.17 11.46 -27.10
N PHE A 306 -7.12 12.11 -25.93
CA PHE A 306 -8.12 11.94 -24.88
C PHE A 306 -9.52 12.44 -25.23
N ASN A 307 -9.67 13.24 -26.30
CA ASN A 307 -10.95 13.67 -26.84
C ASN A 307 -11.61 12.66 -27.80
N THR A 308 -10.93 11.55 -28.14
CA THR A 308 -11.53 10.46 -28.94
C THR A 308 -12.28 9.47 -28.05
N ASP A 309 -13.22 8.70 -28.60
CA ASP A 309 -13.96 7.66 -27.86
C ASP A 309 -13.01 6.66 -27.19
N THR A 310 -12.01 6.19 -27.94
CA THR A 310 -10.96 5.32 -27.41
C THR A 310 -10.11 6.01 -26.33
N GLY A 311 -9.76 7.28 -26.55
CA GLY A 311 -8.97 8.06 -25.60
C GLY A 311 -9.69 8.28 -24.27
N MET A 312 -10.99 8.57 -24.29
CA MET A 312 -11.80 8.71 -23.07
C MET A 312 -11.81 7.42 -22.25
N VAL A 313 -11.91 6.26 -22.91
CA VAL A 313 -11.83 4.96 -22.22
C VAL A 313 -10.43 4.72 -21.65
N PHE A 314 -9.36 5.04 -22.37
CA PHE A 314 -8.01 5.01 -21.79
C PHE A 314 -7.86 5.96 -20.61
N HIS A 315 -8.48 7.14 -20.65
CA HIS A 315 -8.47 8.09 -19.55
C HIS A 315 -9.10 7.50 -18.30
N ARG A 316 -10.28 6.85 -18.45
CA ARG A 316 -10.96 6.14 -17.36
C ARG A 316 -10.12 4.95 -16.84
N LEU A 317 -9.60 4.12 -17.74
CA LEU A 317 -8.78 2.96 -17.40
C LEU A 317 -7.55 3.40 -16.59
N LEU A 318 -6.80 4.41 -17.05
CA LEU A 318 -5.66 4.97 -16.34
C LEU A 318 -6.06 5.52 -14.96
N HIS A 319 -7.21 6.16 -14.84
CA HIS A 319 -7.71 6.64 -13.56
C HIS A 319 -7.96 5.47 -12.59
N GLU A 320 -8.68 4.43 -13.00
CA GLU A 320 -8.95 3.25 -12.17
C GLU A 320 -7.65 2.52 -11.78
N GLN A 321 -6.76 2.30 -12.76
CA GLN A 321 -5.47 1.63 -12.53
C GLN A 321 -4.60 2.39 -11.52
N VAL A 322 -4.47 3.72 -11.68
CA VAL A 322 -3.65 4.55 -10.79
C VAL A 322 -4.24 4.61 -9.39
N GLN A 323 -5.57 4.73 -9.28
CA GLN A 323 -6.23 4.69 -7.97
C GLN A 323 -5.97 3.36 -7.27
N ASP A 324 -6.13 2.23 -7.95
CA ASP A 324 -5.87 0.91 -7.36
C ASP A 324 -4.41 0.77 -6.88
N VAL A 325 -3.45 1.14 -7.72
CA VAL A 325 -2.02 1.08 -7.36
C VAL A 325 -1.72 2.01 -6.19
N TYR A 326 -2.22 3.25 -6.22
CA TYR A 326 -2.06 4.20 -5.12
C TYR A 326 -2.57 3.62 -3.80
N HIS A 327 -3.77 3.04 -3.79
CA HIS A 327 -4.36 2.42 -2.61
C HIS A 327 -3.58 1.21 -2.09
N GLU A 328 -3.01 0.42 -2.98
CA GLU A 328 -2.20 -0.72 -2.59
C GLU A 328 -0.87 -0.32 -1.97
N VAL A 329 -0.16 0.62 -2.59
CA VAL A 329 1.21 0.97 -2.19
C VAL A 329 1.21 1.93 -1.00
N LYS A 330 0.23 2.85 -0.89
CA LYS A 330 0.12 3.79 0.27
C LYS A 330 -0.07 3.07 1.61
N CYS A 331 -0.54 1.82 1.58
CA CYS A 331 -0.75 1.02 2.78
C CYS A 331 0.36 -0.01 3.03
N LYS A 332 1.49 0.08 2.32
CA LYS A 332 2.67 -0.74 2.61
C LYS A 332 3.66 0.03 3.48
N PRO A 333 4.27 -0.60 4.49
CA PRO A 333 5.33 0.03 5.27
C PRO A 333 6.54 0.31 4.37
N LEU A 334 7.16 1.46 4.59
CA LEU A 334 8.44 1.78 4.00
C LEU A 334 9.50 0.84 4.56
N THR A 335 10.30 0.25 3.68
CA THR A 335 11.49 -0.52 4.01
C THR A 335 12.69 0.06 3.28
N SER A 336 13.72 0.39 4.03
CA SER A 336 15.01 0.89 3.56
C SER A 336 16.15 0.06 4.17
N ARG A 337 17.39 0.50 3.98
CA ARG A 337 18.61 -0.12 4.50
C ARG A 337 19.57 0.91 5.04
N ILE A 338 20.34 0.50 6.04
CA ILE A 338 21.55 1.20 6.46
C ILE A 338 22.60 0.99 5.39
N ILE A 339 23.01 2.07 4.74
CA ILE A 339 24.03 2.07 3.69
C ILE A 339 25.40 2.48 4.21
N ASP A 340 25.46 3.16 5.36
CA ASP A 340 26.70 3.58 5.99
C ASP A 340 26.50 3.88 7.48
N ILE A 341 27.60 3.81 8.25
CA ILE A 341 27.65 4.18 9.67
C ILE A 341 28.90 5.01 9.90
N ARG A 342 28.74 6.28 10.30
CA ARG A 342 29.85 7.22 10.52
C ARG A 342 29.58 8.11 11.73
N ASP A 343 30.56 8.24 12.62
CA ASP A 343 30.50 9.14 13.78
C ASP A 343 29.21 8.96 14.60
N ASP A 344 28.83 7.70 14.87
CA ASP A 344 27.59 7.29 15.56
C ASP A 344 26.29 7.74 14.85
N GLN A 345 26.37 8.10 13.58
CA GLN A 345 25.24 8.40 12.70
C GLN A 345 25.02 7.27 11.69
N TYR A 346 23.75 6.97 11.44
CA TYR A 346 23.32 5.95 10.50
C TYR A 346 22.82 6.60 9.23
N VAL A 347 23.39 6.22 8.09
CA VAL A 347 22.98 6.72 6.78
C VAL A 347 22.01 5.73 6.15
N LEU A 348 20.83 6.21 5.77
CA LEU A 348 19.75 5.42 5.20
C LEU A 348 19.56 5.74 3.73
N PHE A 349 19.29 4.71 2.93
CA PHE A 349 18.83 4.90 1.56
C PHE A 349 17.35 5.32 1.53
N LEU A 350 17.11 6.58 1.88
CA LEU A 350 15.78 7.18 2.03
C LEU A 350 15.79 8.57 1.40
N SER A 351 14.93 8.80 0.42
CA SER A 351 14.85 10.08 -0.29
C SER A 351 13.82 11.01 0.34
N SER A 352 13.94 12.32 0.11
CA SER A 352 12.98 13.32 0.60
C SER A 352 11.56 13.08 0.10
N GLU A 353 11.41 12.51 -1.09
CA GLU A 353 10.12 12.21 -1.70
C GLU A 353 9.36 11.10 -0.96
N SER A 354 10.04 10.35 -0.08
CA SER A 354 9.37 9.41 0.83
C SER A 354 8.42 10.12 1.79
N GLY A 355 8.50 11.44 1.95
CA GLY A 355 7.69 12.19 2.90
C GLY A 355 8.22 12.14 4.33
N ALA A 356 9.36 11.48 4.56
CA ALA A 356 10.02 11.44 5.86
C ALA A 356 10.36 12.84 6.36
N GLN A 357 10.39 12.98 7.69
CA GLN A 357 10.69 14.22 8.38
C GLN A 357 11.69 13.98 9.52
N PRO A 358 12.49 15.00 9.91
CA PRO A 358 13.23 14.96 11.16
C PRO A 358 12.30 14.67 12.34
N GLY A 359 12.70 13.76 13.23
CA GLY A 359 11.91 13.27 14.34
C GLY A 359 11.20 11.94 14.07
N ASP A 360 11.08 11.50 12.82
CA ASP A 360 10.54 10.18 12.50
C ASP A 360 11.41 9.08 13.09
N GLN A 361 10.77 8.14 13.80
CA GLN A 361 11.42 6.96 14.35
C GLN A 361 11.18 5.74 13.47
N LEU A 362 12.24 4.99 13.21
CA LEU A 362 12.22 3.80 12.38
C LEU A 362 12.77 2.60 13.15
N SER A 363 12.18 1.43 12.92
CA SER A 363 12.62 0.17 13.50
C SER A 363 13.77 -0.41 12.68
N VAL A 364 14.85 -0.82 13.34
CA VAL A 364 15.98 -1.51 12.72
C VAL A 364 15.86 -3.02 12.94
N TYR A 365 16.04 -3.79 11.87
CA TYR A 365 16.02 -5.24 11.86
C TYR A 365 17.32 -5.78 11.29
N ARG A 366 18.02 -6.59 12.08
CA ARG A 366 19.26 -7.24 11.69
C ARG A 366 19.00 -8.47 10.84
N LEU A 367 19.77 -8.63 9.77
CA LEU A 367 19.77 -9.85 8.96
C LEU A 367 20.61 -10.93 9.65
N VAL A 368 19.99 -12.04 10.04
CA VAL A 368 20.65 -13.09 10.82
C VAL A 368 20.85 -14.35 9.99
N GLY A 369 22.09 -14.86 10.00
CA GLY A 369 22.44 -16.12 9.38
C GLY A 369 22.50 -16.08 7.85
N ARG A 370 22.52 -17.26 7.23
CA ARG A 370 22.49 -17.41 5.77
C ARG A 370 21.05 -17.41 5.27
N PRO A 371 20.79 -17.01 4.00
CA PRO A 371 19.46 -17.10 3.42
C PRO A 371 18.92 -18.53 3.54
N ILE A 372 17.69 -18.63 4.04
CA ILE A 372 16.94 -19.87 4.17
C ILE A 372 16.60 -20.36 2.76
N ARG A 373 16.93 -21.62 2.50
CA ARG A 373 16.65 -22.28 1.22
C ARG A 373 15.83 -23.53 1.45
N TYR A 374 14.81 -23.73 0.62
CA TYR A 374 13.98 -24.93 0.61
C TYR A 374 13.82 -25.42 -0.83
N GLN A 375 14.24 -26.65 -1.11
CA GLN A 375 14.17 -27.26 -2.45
C GLN A 375 14.79 -26.41 -3.57
N GLY A 376 15.93 -25.75 -3.28
CA GLY A 376 16.60 -24.86 -4.24
C GLY A 376 16.01 -23.45 -4.34
N ILE A 377 14.88 -23.17 -3.69
CA ILE A 377 14.25 -21.86 -3.65
C ILE A 377 14.77 -21.09 -2.42
N GLU A 378 15.30 -19.89 -2.62
CA GLU A 378 15.74 -19.01 -1.54
C GLU A 378 14.56 -18.20 -0.98
N LEU A 379 14.11 -18.57 0.22
CA LEU A 379 12.92 -18.01 0.88
C LEU A 379 13.15 -16.62 1.49
N GLY A 380 14.41 -16.27 1.76
CA GLY A 380 14.78 -15.00 2.39
C GLY A 380 15.82 -15.19 3.48
N THR A 381 16.12 -14.13 4.22
CA THR A 381 17.02 -14.17 5.40
C THR A 381 16.19 -13.86 6.63
N ASP A 382 16.48 -14.53 7.74
CA ASP A 382 15.80 -14.25 9.01
C ASP A 382 16.13 -12.83 9.48
N THR A 383 15.16 -12.19 10.15
CA THR A 383 15.29 -10.80 10.60
C THR A 383 14.92 -10.68 12.07
N GLN A 384 15.82 -10.15 12.88
CA GLN A 384 15.58 -9.94 14.31
C GLN A 384 15.55 -8.44 14.63
N PRO A 385 14.70 -7.98 15.56
CA PRO A 385 14.74 -6.60 16.03
C PRO A 385 16.14 -6.25 16.56
N ALA A 386 16.69 -5.12 16.13
CA ALA A 386 18.01 -4.68 16.54
C ALA A 386 18.00 -3.36 17.30
N GLY A 387 17.01 -2.51 17.04
CA GLY A 387 16.88 -1.23 17.73
C GLY A 387 15.96 -0.25 17.03
N PHE A 388 16.06 1.01 17.44
CA PHE A 388 15.32 2.13 16.88
C PHE A 388 16.27 3.27 16.56
N ILE A 389 16.00 3.95 15.45
CA ILE A 389 16.75 5.13 15.01
C ILE A 389 15.77 6.27 14.73
N GLU A 390 16.23 7.51 14.92
CA GLU A 390 15.45 8.72 14.68
C GLU A 390 16.09 9.57 13.58
N ILE A 391 15.32 9.90 12.56
CA ILE A 391 15.77 10.76 11.47
C ILE A 391 16.12 12.14 12.03
N GLN A 392 17.35 12.61 11.78
CA GLN A 392 17.79 13.96 12.17
C GLN A 392 17.73 14.92 10.99
N ARG A 393 18.09 14.44 9.80
CA ARG A 393 18.16 15.26 8.60
C ARG A 393 17.94 14.39 7.36
N ILE A 394 17.36 15.02 6.35
CA ILE A 394 17.04 14.36 5.08
C ILE A 394 17.72 15.13 3.96
N GLN A 395 18.41 14.40 3.11
CA GLN A 395 19.00 14.87 1.87
C GLN A 395 18.17 14.34 0.71
N SER A 396 18.44 14.83 -0.50
CA SER A 396 17.68 14.44 -1.70
C SER A 396 17.63 12.92 -1.92
N ARG A 397 18.70 12.17 -1.55
CA ARG A 397 18.82 10.74 -1.85
C ARG A 397 19.13 9.84 -0.66
N PHE A 398 19.31 10.42 0.52
CA PHE A 398 19.62 9.68 1.73
C PHE A 398 19.15 10.44 2.97
N ALA A 399 18.93 9.74 4.06
CA ALA A 399 18.64 10.34 5.36
C ALA A 399 19.76 9.99 6.34
N ILE A 400 19.94 10.85 7.34
CA ILE A 400 20.85 10.62 8.44
C ILE A 400 20.03 10.52 9.72
N ALA A 401 20.25 9.44 10.45
CA ALA A 401 19.56 9.11 11.68
C ALA A 401 20.54 8.92 12.82
N LYS A 402 20.07 9.13 14.04
CA LYS A 402 20.80 8.82 15.28
C LYS A 402 20.20 7.58 15.94
N LEU A 403 21.00 6.87 16.72
CA LEU A 403 20.51 5.78 17.55
C LEU A 403 19.57 6.32 18.63
N VAL A 404 18.42 5.68 18.79
CA VAL A 404 17.51 5.90 19.93
C VAL A 404 17.72 4.81 20.97
N SER A 405 17.79 3.56 20.51
CA SER A 405 18.06 2.41 21.36
C SER A 405 18.64 1.27 20.54
N GLU A 406 19.57 0.53 21.13
CA GLU A 406 20.19 -0.65 20.54
C GLU A 406 19.95 -1.85 21.46
N GLU A 407 19.34 -2.91 20.91
CA GLU A 407 19.26 -4.23 21.56
C GLU A 407 20.35 -5.16 21.03
N GLU A 408 20.63 -5.07 19.73
CA GLU A 408 21.65 -5.84 19.02
C GLU A 408 22.51 -4.90 18.18
N ARG A 409 23.80 -5.21 18.06
CA ARG A 409 24.73 -4.35 17.32
C ARG A 409 24.27 -4.14 15.87
N ILE A 410 23.93 -2.91 15.54
CA ILE A 410 23.44 -2.51 14.21
C ILE A 410 24.60 -2.47 13.20
N GLN A 411 24.36 -2.93 11.97
CA GLN A 411 25.37 -3.05 10.93
C GLN A 411 24.92 -2.47 9.58
N ILE A 412 25.89 -2.19 8.70
CA ILE A 412 25.62 -1.84 7.30
C ILE A 412 24.92 -3.02 6.63
N GLY A 413 23.82 -2.73 5.92
CA GLY A 413 22.97 -3.72 5.25
C GLY A 413 21.72 -4.12 6.03
N ASP A 414 21.64 -3.78 7.32
CA ASP A 414 20.44 -4.03 8.13
C ASP A 414 19.22 -3.29 7.58
N LEU A 415 18.04 -3.89 7.76
CA LEU A 415 16.78 -3.37 7.26
C LEU A 415 16.23 -2.31 8.20
N VAL A 416 15.69 -1.25 7.65
CA VAL A 416 15.00 -0.20 8.39
C VAL A 416 13.56 -0.15 7.93
N LYS A 417 12.60 -0.16 8.86
CA LYS A 417 11.18 -0.20 8.54
C LYS A 417 10.41 0.90 9.25
N SER A 418 9.49 1.52 8.52
CA SER A 418 8.44 2.34 9.14
C SER A 418 7.47 1.45 9.90
N TRP A 419 6.85 2.04 10.92
CA TRP A 419 5.98 1.33 11.84
C TRP A 419 4.51 1.35 11.42
#